data_AF-A0A9P6ISS0-F1
#
_entry.id   AF-A0A9P6ISS0-F1
#
_cell.length_a   1.000
_cell.length_b   1.000
_cell.length_c   1.000
_cell.angle_alpha   90.00
_cell.angle_beta   90.00
_cell.angle_gamma   90.00
#
_symmetry.space_group_name_H-M   'P 1'
#
loop_
_entity.id
_entity.type
_entity.pdbx_description
1 polymer ?
#
loop_
_entity_poly.entity_id
_entity_poly.type
_entity_poly.pdbx_seq_one_letter_code
_entity_poly.pdbx_strand_id
1 'polypeptide(L)'
;MEEEEQDKAFLRDYLQLDVPLTDLYTKWSNDDANFKAKAPLFPGVRILRQDPVENLICFICSSNNNIKYGPPITIPPEDAADSPRTYYGFPVMEELAKDGVEETLRRLGFGYRAKYIAKTAQMIQAMDRGEDWLRGLRKLPYEEAHSALLTLQGVGPKVADCICLMSLDKQDAIPVDTHVWQIAVRDYKFRHEGKVPKTITSTIYKAVGKHFVDLFGEYSGWASSVLFAADLRTIEGRVKIEDPEGMTSAVKAEPKVDATVLLSSVKVEEQVLVKLEGAEIELSSREDDQESSIVRQSLRDIKLEADSLPSATVPPLPTGRRQSKRRKGA
;
A
#
# COMPACT_ATOMS: atom_id res chain seq x y z
N MET A 1 17.42 16.91 21.59
CA MET A 1 16.93 18.06 20.81
C MET A 1 17.44 17.98 19.38
N GLU A 2 18.75 17.92 19.10
CA GLU A 2 19.25 17.83 17.72
C GLU A 2 18.96 16.47 17.04
N GLU A 3 19.12 15.35 17.76
CA GLU A 3 18.78 13.99 17.30
C GLU A 3 17.27 13.83 17.06
N GLU A 4 16.45 14.33 17.98
CA GLU A 4 14.99 14.31 17.85
C GLU A 4 14.49 15.09 16.62
N GLU A 5 15.10 16.22 16.30
CA GLU A 5 14.76 16.98 15.10
C GLU A 5 15.22 16.29 13.82
N GLN A 6 16.35 15.57 13.85
CA GLN A 6 16.79 14.72 12.73
C GLN A 6 15.81 13.56 12.50
N ASP A 7 15.36 12.89 13.56
CA ASP A 7 14.39 11.80 13.48
C ASP A 7 13.04 12.28 12.95
N LYS A 8 12.56 13.44 13.42
CA LYS A 8 11.33 14.07 12.88
C LYS A 8 11.48 14.41 11.41
N ALA A 9 12.61 14.98 10.99
CA ALA A 9 12.87 15.31 9.60
C ALA A 9 12.92 14.05 8.73
N PHE A 10 13.57 12.99 9.20
CA PHE A 10 13.61 11.69 8.53
C PHE A 10 12.20 11.10 8.38
N LEU A 11 11.40 11.04 9.45
CA LEU A 11 10.03 10.52 9.40
C LEU A 11 9.14 11.36 8.49
N ARG A 12 9.30 12.69 8.50
CA ARG A 12 8.56 13.59 7.62
C ARG A 12 8.83 13.30 6.14
N ASP A 13 10.10 13.08 5.77
CA ASP A 13 10.53 12.71 4.41
C ASP A 13 10.06 11.30 4.05
N TYR A 14 10.31 10.31 4.92
CA TYR A 14 9.99 8.90 4.68
C TYR A 14 8.48 8.68 4.51
N LEU A 15 7.65 9.35 5.31
CA LEU A 15 6.18 9.31 5.20
C LEU A 15 5.64 10.31 4.17
N GLN A 16 6.50 11.14 3.56
CA GLN A 16 6.17 12.19 2.59
C GLN A 16 5.12 13.19 3.08
N LEU A 17 5.18 13.62 4.35
CA LEU A 17 4.11 14.39 5.00
C LEU A 17 3.87 15.78 4.38
N ASP A 18 4.81 16.31 3.60
CA ASP A 18 4.66 17.57 2.85
C ASP A 18 3.70 17.45 1.65
N VAL A 19 3.41 16.24 1.17
CA VAL A 19 2.44 16.02 0.10
C VAL A 19 1.01 16.21 0.63
N PRO A 20 0.18 17.09 0.05
CA PRO A 20 -1.16 17.37 0.56
C PRO A 20 -2.15 16.25 0.20
N LEU A 21 -2.15 15.17 0.98
CA LEU A 21 -2.91 13.95 0.69
C LEU A 21 -4.43 14.21 0.57
N THR A 22 -4.99 15.08 1.40
CA THR A 22 -6.42 15.42 1.37
C THR A 22 -6.83 16.08 0.06
N ASP A 23 -5.97 16.96 -0.47
CA ASP A 23 -6.23 17.64 -1.75
C ASP A 23 -6.16 16.64 -2.91
N LEU A 24 -5.19 15.72 -2.86
CA LEU A 24 -5.08 14.64 -3.84
C LEU A 24 -6.31 13.74 -3.83
N TYR A 25 -6.77 13.29 -2.65
CA TYR A 25 -7.98 12.49 -2.51
C TYR A 25 -9.22 13.21 -3.03
N THR A 26 -9.33 14.50 -2.75
CA THR A 26 -10.42 15.36 -3.25
C THR A 26 -10.39 15.42 -4.77
N LYS A 27 -9.22 15.70 -5.36
CA LYS A 27 -9.04 15.76 -6.81
C LYS A 27 -9.40 14.44 -7.47
N TRP A 28 -8.81 13.32 -7.04
CA TRP A 28 -9.08 12.00 -7.63
C TRP A 28 -10.53 11.57 -7.47
N SER A 29 -11.18 11.94 -6.38
CA SER A 29 -12.61 11.68 -6.17
C SER A 29 -13.52 12.53 -7.06
N ASN A 30 -13.07 13.71 -7.48
CA ASN A 30 -13.80 14.53 -8.45
C ASN A 30 -13.61 14.03 -9.89
N ASP A 31 -12.41 13.56 -10.20
CA ASP A 31 -12.02 13.11 -11.53
C ASP A 31 -12.48 11.67 -11.83
N ASP A 32 -12.68 10.81 -10.81
CA ASP A 32 -13.09 9.41 -10.98
C ASP A 32 -14.14 8.94 -9.96
N ALA A 33 -15.28 8.45 -10.48
CA ALA A 33 -16.37 7.93 -9.67
C ALA A 33 -16.02 6.62 -8.93
N ASN A 34 -15.18 5.76 -9.54
CA ASN A 34 -14.76 4.51 -8.88
C ASN A 34 -13.84 4.80 -7.69
N PHE A 35 -12.89 5.72 -7.86
CA PHE A 35 -12.05 6.21 -6.77
C PHE A 35 -12.91 6.84 -5.67
N LYS A 36 -13.84 7.73 -6.02
CA LYS A 36 -14.75 8.39 -5.06
C LYS A 36 -15.53 7.40 -4.19
N ALA A 37 -15.97 6.28 -4.75
CA ALA A 37 -16.69 5.26 -4.01
C ALA A 37 -15.81 4.51 -3.00
N LYS A 38 -14.51 4.35 -3.30
CA LYS A 38 -13.58 3.56 -2.47
C LYS A 38 -12.79 4.40 -1.47
N ALA A 39 -12.46 5.65 -1.82
CA ALA A 39 -11.61 6.52 -1.02
C ALA A 39 -12.02 6.65 0.47
N PRO A 40 -13.32 6.77 0.83
CA PRO A 40 -13.73 6.86 2.24
C PRO A 40 -13.44 5.61 3.07
N LEU A 41 -13.32 4.43 2.44
CA LEU A 41 -13.05 3.16 3.12
C LEU A 41 -11.54 2.95 3.38
N PHE A 42 -10.69 3.74 2.72
CA PHE A 42 -9.23 3.66 2.76
C PHE A 42 -8.61 5.06 2.88
N PRO A 43 -8.93 5.82 3.94
CA PRO A 43 -8.31 7.12 4.17
C PRO A 43 -6.84 6.96 4.59
N GLY A 44 -6.02 7.96 4.28
CA GLY A 44 -4.64 8.04 4.79
C GLY A 44 -3.62 7.11 4.13
N VAL A 45 -3.95 6.45 3.02
CA VAL A 45 -2.99 5.62 2.29
C VAL A 45 -1.95 6.51 1.60
N ARG A 46 -0.69 6.38 2.00
CA ARG A 46 0.46 7.14 1.48
C ARG A 46 1.50 6.21 0.87
N ILE A 47 2.30 6.76 -0.04
CA ILE A 47 3.51 6.09 -0.54
C ILE A 47 4.69 6.47 0.35
N LEU A 48 5.42 5.47 0.83
CA LEU A 48 6.66 5.69 1.56
C LEU A 48 7.78 6.07 0.60
N ARG A 49 8.67 6.97 1.03
CA ARG A 49 9.88 7.35 0.31
C ARG A 49 11.06 6.53 0.81
N GLN A 50 11.08 5.27 0.40
CA GLN A 50 12.03 4.28 0.93
C GLN A 50 13.46 4.52 0.42
N ASP A 51 14.40 3.90 1.13
CA ASP A 51 15.76 3.75 0.66
C ASP A 51 15.80 2.91 -0.64
N PRO A 52 16.47 3.36 -1.72
CA PRO A 52 16.46 2.64 -2.99
C PRO A 52 17.10 1.25 -2.94
N VAL A 53 18.12 1.04 -2.10
CA VAL A 53 18.82 -0.25 -1.95
C VAL A 53 17.89 -1.24 -1.26
N GLU A 54 17.30 -0.83 -0.13
CA GLU A 54 16.31 -1.63 0.61
C GLU A 54 15.11 -1.99 -0.27
N ASN A 55 14.54 -1.00 -0.94
CA ASN A 55 13.38 -1.17 -1.80
C ASN A 55 13.66 -2.16 -2.95
N LEU A 56 14.76 -1.97 -3.68
CA LEU A 56 15.17 -2.87 -4.77
C LEU A 56 15.27 -4.32 -4.32
N ILE A 57 15.99 -4.59 -3.22
CA ILE A 57 16.21 -5.95 -2.75
C ILE A 57 14.91 -6.55 -2.20
N CYS A 58 14.09 -5.78 -1.46
CA CYS A 58 12.78 -6.23 -0.99
C CYS A 58 11.84 -6.63 -2.14
N PHE A 59 11.80 -5.87 -3.23
CA PHE A 59 10.95 -6.23 -4.37
C PHE A 59 11.49 -7.37 -5.22
N ILE A 60 12.82 -7.54 -5.31
CA ILE A 60 13.39 -8.79 -5.84
C ILE A 60 12.92 -9.97 -4.97
N CYS A 61 12.80 -9.77 -3.66
CA CYS A 61 12.38 -10.77 -2.68
C CYS A 61 10.87 -10.97 -2.55
N SER A 62 9.99 -10.23 -3.24
CA SER A 62 8.59 -9.99 -2.84
C SER A 62 7.64 -11.20 -2.63
N SER A 63 8.08 -12.45 -2.79
CA SER A 63 7.36 -13.66 -2.36
C SER A 63 7.97 -14.36 -1.13
N ASN A 64 9.09 -13.86 -0.61
CA ASN A 64 9.81 -14.35 0.56
C ASN A 64 10.57 -13.18 1.22
N ASN A 65 9.83 -12.30 1.92
CA ASN A 65 10.34 -11.01 2.41
C ASN A 65 11.00 -11.08 3.81
N ASN A 66 11.41 -12.27 4.27
CA ASN A 66 11.98 -12.44 5.62
C ASN A 66 13.52 -12.38 5.58
N ILE A 67 14.08 -11.25 5.15
CA ILE A 67 15.53 -11.01 5.20
C ILE A 67 15.92 -10.73 6.65
N LYS A 68 16.51 -11.71 7.32
CA LYS A 68 17.22 -11.53 8.59
C LYS A 68 18.72 -11.53 8.31
N TYR A 69 19.20 -10.48 7.66
CA TYR A 69 20.58 -10.35 7.21
C TYR A 69 21.03 -8.91 7.42
N GLY A 70 22.07 -8.67 8.22
CA GLY A 70 22.56 -7.33 8.54
C GLY A 70 23.06 -7.22 9.99
N PRO A 71 23.58 -6.06 10.41
CA PRO A 71 24.05 -5.85 11.77
C PRO A 71 22.86 -5.78 12.75
N PRO A 72 22.92 -6.44 13.92
CA PRO A 72 21.84 -6.38 14.90
C PRO A 72 21.73 -4.98 15.52
N ILE A 73 20.51 -4.50 15.67
CA ILE A 73 20.13 -3.28 16.39
C ILE A 73 19.28 -3.74 17.58
N THR A 74 19.77 -3.54 18.79
CA THR A 74 19.00 -3.86 20.00
C THR A 74 18.32 -2.59 20.48
N ILE A 75 16.98 -2.57 20.46
CA ILE A 75 16.21 -1.50 21.08
C ILE A 75 15.98 -1.93 22.54
N PRO A 76 16.40 -1.14 23.54
CA PRO A 76 16.12 -1.45 24.94
C PRO A 76 14.60 -1.43 25.17
N PRO A 77 14.07 -2.37 25.97
CA PRO A 77 12.63 -2.43 26.22
C PRO A 77 12.15 -1.18 26.96
N GLU A 78 11.01 -0.62 26.55
CA GLU A 78 10.38 0.52 27.23
C GLU A 78 9.87 0.12 28.63
N ASP A 79 9.45 -1.15 28.80
CA ASP A 79 8.97 -1.71 30.06
C ASP A 79 9.75 -2.95 30.50
N ALA A 80 9.92 -3.14 31.81
CA ALA A 80 10.60 -4.30 32.40
C ALA A 80 9.94 -5.67 32.07
N ALA A 81 8.72 -5.67 31.51
CA ALA A 81 8.00 -6.86 31.08
C ALA A 81 8.31 -7.28 29.63
N ASP A 82 8.97 -6.44 28.83
CA ASP A 82 9.25 -6.73 27.42
C ASP A 82 10.62 -7.39 27.25
N SER A 83 10.66 -8.55 26.60
CA SER A 83 11.91 -9.20 26.23
C SER A 83 12.64 -8.32 25.19
N PRO A 84 13.97 -8.11 25.30
CA PRO A 84 14.71 -7.31 24.32
C PRO A 84 14.54 -7.88 22.92
N ARG A 85 14.01 -7.07 22.01
CA ARG A 85 13.89 -7.43 20.59
C ARG A 85 15.17 -7.03 19.88
N THR A 86 15.75 -7.99 19.14
CA THR A 86 16.88 -7.73 18.24
C THR A 86 16.34 -7.47 16.85
N TYR A 87 16.51 -6.24 16.39
CA TYR A 87 16.30 -5.81 15.02
C TYR A 87 17.59 -6.01 14.23
N TYR A 88 17.53 -5.88 12.91
CA TYR A 88 18.71 -5.95 12.05
C TYR A 88 18.61 -4.83 11.02
N GLY A 89 19.69 -4.08 10.82
CA GLY A 89 19.78 -3.12 9.73
C GLY A 89 19.70 -3.82 8.38
N PHE A 90 19.24 -3.12 7.34
CA PHE A 90 19.25 -3.66 5.99
C PHE A 90 20.70 -3.84 5.49
N PRO A 91 21.03 -4.94 4.78
CA PRO A 91 22.39 -5.17 4.34
C PRO A 91 22.77 -4.25 3.18
N VAL A 92 23.98 -3.71 3.24
CA VAL A 92 24.57 -2.95 2.13
C VAL A 92 24.92 -3.87 0.95
N MET A 93 24.94 -3.33 -0.26
CA MET A 93 25.28 -4.02 -1.50
C MET A 93 26.66 -4.65 -1.45
N GLU A 94 27.63 -4.04 -0.78
CA GLU A 94 28.96 -4.63 -0.58
C GLU A 94 28.86 -5.99 0.14
N GLU A 95 28.07 -6.08 1.21
CA GLU A 95 27.85 -7.33 1.94
C GLU A 95 27.11 -8.36 1.09
N LEU A 96 26.11 -7.92 0.31
CA LEU A 96 25.34 -8.78 -0.57
C LEU A 96 26.14 -9.26 -1.81
N ALA A 97 27.22 -8.56 -2.17
CA ALA A 97 28.04 -8.87 -3.33
C ALA A 97 29.14 -9.92 -3.05
N LYS A 98 29.39 -10.25 -1.78
CA LYS A 98 30.43 -11.20 -1.36
C LYS A 98 30.22 -12.61 -1.91
N ASP A 99 31.32 -13.34 -2.08
CA ASP A 99 31.29 -14.75 -2.44
C ASP A 99 30.55 -15.57 -1.38
N GLY A 100 29.77 -16.57 -1.79
CA GLY A 100 29.00 -17.42 -0.89
C GLY A 100 27.63 -16.86 -0.45
N VAL A 101 27.29 -15.63 -0.82
CA VAL A 101 25.99 -15.01 -0.47
C VAL A 101 24.82 -15.73 -1.14
N GLU A 102 24.94 -16.09 -2.43
CA GLU A 102 23.89 -16.83 -3.12
C GLU A 102 23.57 -18.16 -2.41
N GLU A 103 24.57 -18.96 -2.09
CA GLU A 103 24.42 -20.23 -1.38
C GLU A 103 23.79 -20.04 -0.01
N THR A 104 24.18 -18.97 0.69
CA THR A 104 23.63 -18.62 2.00
C THR A 104 22.15 -18.26 1.89
N LEU A 105 21.77 -17.40 0.94
CA LEU A 105 20.37 -17.05 0.69
C LEU A 105 19.55 -18.26 0.23
N ARG A 106 20.13 -19.18 -0.56
CA ARG A 106 19.46 -20.45 -0.91
C ARG A 106 19.14 -21.29 0.32
N ARG A 107 20.10 -21.43 1.26
CA ARG A 107 19.89 -22.15 2.53
C ARG A 107 18.83 -21.46 3.40
N LEU A 108 18.72 -20.14 3.34
CA LEU A 108 17.69 -19.35 4.04
C LEU A 108 16.32 -19.37 3.33
N GLY A 109 16.17 -20.12 2.22
CA GLY A 109 14.88 -20.32 1.56
C GLY A 109 14.54 -19.30 0.47
N PHE A 110 15.46 -18.43 0.06
CA PHE A 110 15.21 -17.46 -1.02
C PHE A 110 15.06 -18.11 -2.41
N GLY A 111 15.31 -19.42 -2.53
CA GLY A 111 15.09 -20.19 -3.75
C GLY A 111 15.88 -19.66 -4.94
N TYR A 112 15.25 -19.55 -6.11
CA TYR A 112 15.92 -19.04 -7.31
C TYR A 112 16.26 -17.54 -7.23
N ARG A 113 15.59 -16.77 -6.35
CA ARG A 113 15.83 -15.32 -6.17
C ARG A 113 17.14 -15.02 -5.46
N ALA A 114 17.70 -15.98 -4.73
CA ALA A 114 19.03 -15.87 -4.14
C ALA A 114 20.08 -15.44 -5.18
N LYS A 115 20.00 -16.03 -6.39
CA LYS A 115 20.85 -15.65 -7.53
C LYS A 115 20.63 -14.21 -7.97
N TYR A 116 19.38 -13.74 -7.96
CA TYR A 116 19.04 -12.38 -8.39
C TYR A 116 19.59 -11.34 -7.43
N ILE A 117 19.47 -11.58 -6.12
CA ILE A 117 19.99 -10.71 -5.08
C ILE A 117 21.51 -10.60 -5.19
N ALA A 118 22.22 -11.75 -5.14
CA ALA A 118 23.68 -11.77 -5.21
C ALA A 118 24.20 -11.16 -6.52
N LYS A 119 23.59 -11.51 -7.66
CA LYS A 119 24.05 -10.99 -8.96
C LYS A 119 23.78 -9.50 -9.12
N THR A 120 22.63 -9.00 -8.68
CA THR A 120 22.29 -7.57 -8.72
C THR A 120 23.23 -6.77 -7.80
N ALA A 121 23.51 -7.26 -6.60
CA ALA A 121 24.48 -6.62 -5.70
C ALA A 121 25.88 -6.54 -6.33
N GLN A 122 26.36 -7.64 -6.92
CA GLN A 122 27.64 -7.65 -7.66
C GLN A 122 27.65 -6.68 -8.84
N MET A 123 26.55 -6.61 -9.60
CA MET A 123 26.44 -5.68 -10.74
C MET A 123 26.52 -4.24 -10.28
N ILE A 124 25.80 -3.87 -9.23
CA ILE A 124 25.80 -2.51 -8.67
C ILE A 124 27.16 -2.18 -8.07
N GLN A 125 27.75 -3.09 -7.28
CA GLN A 125 29.07 -2.90 -6.67
C GLN A 125 30.18 -2.70 -7.71
N ALA A 126 30.04 -3.29 -8.90
CA ALA A 126 30.99 -3.12 -10.00
C ALA A 126 30.81 -1.81 -10.80
N MET A 127 29.76 -1.02 -10.54
CA MET A 127 29.58 0.29 -11.15
C MET A 127 30.43 1.35 -10.44
N ASP A 128 30.89 2.37 -11.17
CA ASP A 128 31.76 3.44 -10.65
C ASP A 128 31.24 4.15 -9.39
N ARG A 129 29.91 4.14 -9.18
CA ARG A 129 29.25 4.79 -8.04
C ARG A 129 28.65 3.82 -7.03
N GLY A 130 28.80 2.50 -7.20
CA GLY A 130 28.22 1.51 -6.29
C GLY A 130 26.73 1.78 -6.02
N GLU A 131 26.34 1.77 -4.74
CA GLU A 131 24.97 2.10 -4.30
C GLU A 131 24.52 3.52 -4.66
N ASP A 132 25.44 4.49 -4.74
CA ASP A 132 25.10 5.87 -5.06
C ASP A 132 24.64 6.03 -6.52
N TRP A 133 24.94 5.06 -7.39
CA TRP A 133 24.32 4.98 -8.70
C TRP A 133 22.79 4.85 -8.56
N LEU A 134 22.33 3.95 -7.70
CA LEU A 134 20.91 3.67 -7.49
C LEU A 134 20.19 4.87 -6.86
N ARG A 135 20.81 5.49 -5.83
CA ARG A 135 20.31 6.74 -5.22
C ARG A 135 20.28 7.88 -6.24
N GLY A 136 21.22 7.91 -7.17
CA GLY A 136 21.31 8.88 -8.25
C GLY A 136 20.12 8.85 -9.21
N LEU A 137 19.44 7.70 -9.36
CA LEU A 137 18.29 7.57 -10.26
C LEU A 137 17.10 8.46 -9.86
N ARG A 138 17.02 8.90 -8.60
CA ARG A 138 16.04 9.92 -8.16
C ARG A 138 16.08 11.18 -9.03
N LYS A 139 17.26 11.57 -9.51
CA LYS A 139 17.47 12.80 -10.30
C LYS A 139 17.14 12.65 -11.78
N LEU A 140 16.97 11.41 -12.27
CA LEU A 140 16.69 11.15 -13.68
C LEU A 140 15.19 11.20 -13.97
N PRO A 141 14.78 11.45 -15.23
CA PRO A 141 13.41 11.23 -15.67
C PRO A 141 12.97 9.77 -15.46
N TYR A 142 11.65 9.55 -15.32
CA TYR A 142 11.07 8.23 -15.10
C TYR A 142 11.56 7.18 -16.11
N GLU A 143 11.50 7.48 -17.42
CA GLU A 143 11.87 6.52 -18.48
C GLU A 143 13.35 6.10 -18.41
N GLU A 144 14.25 7.01 -18.03
CA GLU A 144 15.67 6.71 -17.87
C GLU A 144 15.94 5.88 -16.62
N ALA A 145 15.32 6.25 -15.49
CA ALA A 145 15.42 5.48 -14.24
C ALA A 145 14.86 4.06 -14.40
N HIS A 146 13.69 3.93 -15.02
CA HIS A 146 13.05 2.64 -15.29
C HIS A 146 13.91 1.75 -16.19
N SER A 147 14.39 2.31 -17.31
CA SER A 147 15.26 1.58 -18.24
C SER A 147 16.57 1.13 -17.59
N ALA A 148 17.15 1.96 -16.72
CA ALA A 148 18.35 1.63 -15.96
C ALA A 148 18.10 0.44 -15.01
N LEU A 149 16.97 0.43 -14.29
CA LEU A 149 16.59 -0.66 -13.39
C LEU A 149 16.37 -1.99 -14.13
N LEU A 150 15.80 -1.97 -15.34
CA LEU A 150 15.57 -3.17 -16.15
C LEU A 150 16.85 -3.90 -16.57
N THR A 151 18.02 -3.26 -16.44
CA THR A 151 19.31 -3.92 -16.70
C THR A 151 19.70 -4.90 -15.58
N LEU A 152 19.11 -4.77 -14.39
CA LEU A 152 19.46 -5.56 -13.22
C LEU A 152 18.84 -6.96 -13.25
N GLN A 153 19.50 -7.93 -12.61
CA GLN A 153 19.04 -9.31 -12.59
C GLN A 153 17.79 -9.45 -11.69
N GLY A 154 16.71 -9.99 -12.27
CA GLY A 154 15.46 -10.22 -11.54
C GLY A 154 14.56 -8.99 -11.45
N VAL A 155 14.92 -7.90 -12.12
CA VAL A 155 14.10 -6.67 -12.20
C VAL A 155 13.35 -6.66 -13.53
N GLY A 156 12.06 -6.99 -13.49
CA GLY A 156 11.14 -6.81 -14.61
C GLY A 156 10.37 -5.48 -14.53
N PRO A 157 9.53 -5.15 -15.51
CA PRO A 157 8.79 -3.88 -15.57
C PRO A 157 8.04 -3.53 -14.27
N LYS A 158 7.30 -4.48 -13.70
CA LYS A 158 6.57 -4.30 -12.43
C LYS A 158 7.50 -3.97 -11.26
N VAL A 159 8.62 -4.67 -11.15
CA VAL A 159 9.60 -4.46 -10.08
C VAL A 159 10.25 -3.08 -10.24
N ALA A 160 10.64 -2.72 -11.46
CA ALA A 160 11.19 -1.41 -11.77
C ALA A 160 10.20 -0.28 -11.41
N ASP A 161 8.91 -0.44 -11.73
CA ASP A 161 7.87 0.53 -11.38
C ASP A 161 7.65 0.65 -9.87
N CYS A 162 7.68 -0.47 -9.12
CA CYS A 162 7.61 -0.43 -7.66
C CYS A 162 8.77 0.40 -7.07
N ILE A 163 9.98 0.20 -7.57
CA ILE A 163 11.17 0.93 -7.12
C ILE A 163 11.05 2.41 -7.51
N CYS A 164 10.61 2.70 -8.73
CA CYS A 164 10.39 4.05 -9.23
C CYS A 164 9.41 4.83 -8.34
N LEU A 165 8.25 4.22 -8.05
CA LEU A 165 7.19 4.84 -7.25
C LEU A 165 7.59 5.01 -5.78
N MET A 166 8.18 3.99 -5.17
CA MET A 166 8.34 3.92 -3.71
C MET A 166 9.74 4.29 -3.22
N SER A 167 10.69 4.62 -4.10
CA SER A 167 12.04 5.05 -3.68
C SER A 167 12.75 6.03 -4.60
N LEU A 168 12.31 6.22 -5.86
CA LEU A 168 12.97 7.10 -6.83
C LEU A 168 12.18 8.37 -7.18
N ASP A 169 11.17 8.70 -6.39
CA ASP A 169 10.37 9.93 -6.51
C ASP A 169 9.60 10.03 -7.85
N LYS A 170 9.18 8.89 -8.43
CA LYS A 170 8.38 8.84 -9.67
C LYS A 170 6.91 8.59 -9.35
N GLN A 171 6.20 9.67 -9.01
CA GLN A 171 4.84 9.59 -8.44
C GLN A 171 3.77 9.09 -9.44
N ASP A 172 4.10 9.10 -10.72
CA ASP A 172 3.30 8.66 -11.86
C ASP A 172 3.62 7.22 -12.30
N ALA A 173 4.61 6.56 -11.70
CA ALA A 173 4.93 5.17 -12.01
C ALA A 173 3.81 4.23 -11.54
N ILE A 174 3.33 3.35 -12.43
CA ILE A 174 2.23 2.41 -12.17
C ILE A 174 2.74 0.97 -12.22
N PRO A 175 2.95 0.30 -11.07
CA PRO A 175 3.31 -1.11 -11.05
C PRO A 175 2.13 -1.99 -11.47
N VAL A 176 2.07 -2.41 -12.74
CA VAL A 176 0.94 -3.22 -13.24
C VAL A 176 1.17 -4.70 -12.95
N ASP A 177 0.62 -5.18 -11.84
CA ASP A 177 0.52 -6.61 -11.55
C ASP A 177 -0.85 -7.19 -11.92
N THR A 178 -1.13 -8.42 -11.48
CA THR A 178 -2.42 -9.08 -11.74
C THR A 178 -3.60 -8.36 -11.11
N HIS A 179 -3.43 -7.70 -9.96
CA HIS A 179 -4.50 -6.96 -9.28
C HIS A 179 -4.77 -5.64 -9.98
N VAL A 180 -3.74 -4.85 -10.25
CA VAL A 180 -3.89 -3.58 -10.99
C VAL A 180 -4.48 -3.85 -12.38
N TRP A 181 -4.06 -4.93 -13.03
CA TRP A 181 -4.67 -5.43 -14.26
C TRP A 181 -6.17 -5.73 -14.10
N GLN A 182 -6.54 -6.48 -13.06
CA GLN A 182 -7.93 -6.82 -12.78
C GLN A 182 -8.77 -5.58 -12.50
N ILE A 183 -8.26 -4.62 -11.73
CA ILE A 183 -8.91 -3.32 -11.47
C ILE A 183 -9.16 -2.59 -12.78
N ALA A 184 -8.15 -2.47 -13.65
CA ALA A 184 -8.29 -1.82 -14.96
C ALA A 184 -9.41 -2.45 -15.80
N VAL A 185 -9.45 -3.79 -15.87
CA VAL A 185 -10.45 -4.51 -16.68
C VAL A 185 -11.85 -4.49 -16.06
N ARG A 186 -11.94 -4.74 -14.74
CA ARG A 186 -13.21 -4.89 -14.00
C ARG A 186 -13.88 -3.54 -13.76
N ASP A 187 -13.13 -2.57 -13.25
CA ASP A 187 -13.68 -1.32 -12.72
C ASP A 187 -13.67 -0.24 -13.81
N TYR A 188 -12.59 -0.15 -14.58
CA TYR A 188 -12.45 0.87 -15.64
C TYR A 188 -12.81 0.37 -17.03
N LYS A 189 -13.29 -0.88 -17.14
CA LYS A 189 -13.66 -1.53 -18.41
C LYS A 189 -12.56 -1.37 -19.47
N PHE A 190 -11.29 -1.42 -19.08
CA PHE A 190 -10.15 -1.21 -19.96
C PHE A 190 -10.21 -2.13 -21.19
N ARG A 191 -9.90 -1.56 -22.36
CA ARG A 191 -9.83 -2.28 -23.65
C ARG A 191 -8.59 -1.83 -24.41
N HIS A 192 -7.91 -2.76 -25.07
CA HIS A 192 -6.86 -2.46 -26.03
C HIS A 192 -7.36 -2.89 -27.41
N GLU A 193 -7.34 -1.97 -28.37
CA GLU A 193 -7.86 -2.20 -29.73
C GLU A 193 -9.30 -2.76 -29.73
N GLY A 194 -10.14 -2.23 -28.83
CA GLY A 194 -11.56 -2.62 -28.70
C GLY A 194 -11.81 -3.97 -28.01
N LYS A 195 -10.79 -4.67 -27.55
CA LYS A 195 -10.93 -5.99 -26.90
C LYS A 195 -10.38 -5.97 -25.48
N VAL A 196 -10.88 -6.89 -24.64
CA VAL A 196 -10.25 -7.20 -23.35
C VAL A 196 -9.01 -8.04 -23.63
N PRO A 197 -7.80 -7.56 -23.28
CA PRO A 197 -6.59 -8.35 -23.42
C PRO A 197 -6.66 -9.62 -22.55
N LYS A 198 -6.15 -10.73 -23.07
CA LYS A 198 -6.13 -12.02 -22.34
C LYS A 198 -4.86 -12.20 -21.50
N THR A 199 -3.80 -11.49 -21.85
CA THR A 199 -2.48 -11.59 -21.23
C THR A 199 -1.85 -10.21 -21.09
N ILE A 200 -1.02 -10.04 -20.06
CA ILE A 200 -0.28 -8.80 -19.81
C ILE A 200 1.03 -8.87 -20.61
N THR A 201 0.99 -8.45 -21.87
CA THR A 201 2.20 -8.23 -22.68
C THR A 201 2.81 -6.87 -22.36
N SER A 202 4.05 -6.60 -22.81
CA SER A 202 4.69 -5.28 -22.61
C SER A 202 3.85 -4.12 -23.15
N THR A 203 3.20 -4.29 -24.31
CA THR A 203 2.30 -3.28 -24.88
C THR A 203 1.08 -3.04 -23.99
N ILE A 204 0.47 -4.11 -23.48
CA ILE A 204 -0.70 -4.02 -22.60
C ILE A 204 -0.32 -3.40 -21.26
N TYR A 205 0.83 -3.78 -20.70
CA TYR A 205 1.38 -3.21 -19.47
C TYR A 205 1.49 -1.68 -19.58
N LYS A 206 2.14 -1.19 -20.64
CA LYS A 206 2.28 0.25 -20.90
C LYS A 206 0.94 0.94 -21.10
N ALA A 207 0.01 0.31 -21.82
CA ALA A 207 -1.30 0.88 -22.07
C ALA A 207 -2.15 1.00 -20.79
N VAL A 208 -2.04 0.06 -19.86
CA VAL A 208 -2.69 0.16 -18.55
C VAL A 208 -2.06 1.24 -17.69
N GLY A 209 -0.72 1.30 -17.62
CA GLY A 209 -0.03 2.37 -16.90
C GLY A 209 -0.45 3.74 -17.42
N LYS A 210 -0.41 3.93 -18.75
CA LYS A 210 -0.87 5.16 -19.39
C LYS A 210 -2.34 5.48 -19.07
N HIS A 211 -3.22 4.49 -19.05
CA HIS A 211 -4.63 4.72 -18.71
C HIS A 211 -4.81 5.33 -17.31
N PHE A 212 -4.07 4.84 -16.31
CA PHE A 212 -4.12 5.40 -14.96
C PHE A 212 -3.43 6.77 -14.85
N VAL A 213 -2.34 6.99 -15.58
CA VAL A 213 -1.68 8.31 -15.67
C VAL A 213 -2.62 9.34 -16.28
N ASP A 214 -3.28 9.01 -17.38
CA ASP A 214 -4.24 9.89 -18.05
C ASP A 214 -5.44 10.23 -17.15
N LEU A 215 -5.82 9.32 -16.23
CA LEU A 215 -6.94 9.51 -15.31
C LEU A 215 -6.57 10.35 -14.07
N PHE A 216 -5.44 10.06 -13.43
CA PHE A 216 -5.09 10.60 -12.11
C PHE A 216 -3.98 11.66 -12.15
N GLY A 217 -3.25 11.77 -13.26
CA GLY A 217 -2.19 12.74 -13.49
C GLY A 217 -0.88 12.42 -12.75
N GLU A 218 -0.21 13.47 -12.27
CA GLU A 218 1.15 13.43 -11.70
C GLU A 218 1.32 12.44 -10.55
N TYR A 219 0.30 12.27 -9.69
CA TYR A 219 0.34 11.34 -8.56
C TYR A 219 -0.47 10.05 -8.82
N SER A 220 -0.54 9.62 -10.08
CA SER A 220 -1.34 8.46 -10.48
C SER A 220 -0.89 7.15 -9.83
N GLY A 221 0.40 6.99 -9.51
CA GLY A 221 0.92 5.85 -8.75
C GLY A 221 0.37 5.78 -7.32
N TRP A 222 0.14 6.93 -6.70
CA TRP A 222 -0.49 7.01 -5.38
C TRP A 222 -1.95 6.61 -5.45
N ALA A 223 -2.71 7.19 -6.39
CA ALA A 223 -4.11 6.86 -6.60
C ALA A 223 -4.31 5.37 -6.88
N SER A 224 -3.49 4.81 -7.78
CA SER A 224 -3.49 3.37 -8.11
C SER A 224 -3.21 2.51 -6.87
N SER A 225 -2.37 2.98 -5.94
CA SER A 225 -2.05 2.24 -4.72
C SER A 225 -3.22 2.23 -3.72
N VAL A 226 -4.03 3.29 -3.65
CA VAL A 226 -5.29 3.29 -2.89
C VAL A 226 -6.26 2.26 -3.45
N LEU A 227 -6.43 2.22 -4.77
CA LEU A 227 -7.30 1.24 -5.44
C LEU A 227 -6.81 -0.20 -5.24
N PHE A 228 -5.50 -0.41 -5.28
CA PHE A 228 -4.88 -1.70 -5.00
C PHE A 228 -5.12 -2.15 -3.55
N ALA A 229 -4.89 -1.26 -2.57
CA ALA A 229 -5.18 -1.55 -1.17
C ALA A 229 -6.67 -1.89 -0.94
N ALA A 230 -7.55 -1.21 -1.67
CA ALA A 230 -8.98 -1.49 -1.65
C ALA A 230 -9.34 -2.88 -2.19
N ASP A 231 -8.71 -3.29 -3.29
CA ASP A 231 -8.92 -4.61 -3.90
C ASP A 231 -8.46 -5.75 -2.98
N LEU A 232 -7.28 -5.63 -2.37
CA LEU A 232 -6.76 -6.64 -1.44
C LEU A 232 -7.69 -6.88 -0.25
N ARG A 233 -8.16 -5.81 0.43
CA ARG A 233 -9.05 -5.96 1.60
C ARG A 233 -10.45 -6.47 1.23
N THR A 234 -10.88 -6.24 -0.01
CA THR A 234 -12.13 -6.80 -0.55
C THR A 234 -11.99 -8.30 -0.79
N ILE A 235 -10.86 -8.74 -1.36
CA ILE A 235 -10.55 -10.16 -1.60
C ILE A 235 -10.38 -10.93 -0.29
N GLU A 236 -9.80 -10.31 0.75
CA GLU A 236 -9.67 -10.88 2.09
C GLU A 236 -10.99 -10.94 2.87
N GLY A 237 -12.11 -10.47 2.29
CA GLY A 237 -13.42 -10.47 2.93
C GLY A 237 -13.56 -9.49 4.10
N ARG A 238 -12.59 -8.59 4.27
CA ARG A 238 -12.54 -7.60 5.37
C ARG A 238 -13.37 -6.34 5.07
N VAL A 239 -13.75 -6.12 3.81
CA VAL A 239 -14.62 -5.03 3.37
C VAL A 239 -15.58 -5.57 2.30
N LYS A 240 -16.89 -5.37 2.48
CA LYS A 240 -17.88 -5.61 1.41
C LYS A 240 -18.14 -4.29 0.70
N ILE A 241 -17.65 -4.17 -0.53
CA ILE A 241 -18.01 -3.06 -1.41
C ILE A 241 -19.26 -3.52 -2.18
N GLU A 242 -20.40 -2.86 -1.95
CA GLU A 242 -21.60 -3.11 -2.75
C GLU A 242 -21.40 -2.50 -4.14
N ASP A 243 -21.32 -3.36 -5.15
CA ASP A 243 -21.18 -2.96 -6.56
C ASP A 243 -22.49 -2.30 -7.03
N PRO A 244 -22.46 -1.06 -7.57
CA PRO A 244 -23.67 -0.42 -8.11
C PRO A 244 -24.28 -1.14 -9.32
N GLU A 245 -23.55 -2.03 -9.98
CA GLU A 245 -24.04 -2.73 -11.18
C GLU A 245 -23.81 -4.24 -11.06
N GLY A 246 -24.81 -4.93 -10.51
CA GLY A 246 -24.81 -6.38 -10.28
C GLY A 246 -24.37 -7.20 -11.51
N MET A 247 -23.10 -7.62 -11.50
CA MET A 247 -22.62 -8.73 -12.30
C MET A 247 -22.06 -9.80 -11.35
N THR A 248 -22.84 -10.84 -11.13
CA THR A 248 -22.43 -12.03 -10.35
C THR A 248 -21.22 -12.68 -11.00
N SER A 249 -20.06 -12.65 -10.35
CA SER A 249 -18.93 -13.48 -10.75
C SER A 249 -19.04 -14.84 -10.06
N ALA A 250 -19.47 -15.85 -10.81
CA ALA A 250 -19.30 -17.24 -10.42
C ALA A 250 -17.83 -17.62 -10.66
N VAL A 251 -17.02 -17.63 -9.60
CA VAL A 251 -15.70 -18.27 -9.64
C VAL A 251 -15.79 -19.56 -8.84
N LYS A 252 -15.67 -20.68 -9.55
CA LYS A 252 -15.43 -22.01 -8.95
C LYS A 252 -14.13 -21.92 -8.15
N ALA A 253 -14.26 -22.08 -6.83
CA ALA A 253 -13.14 -22.35 -5.95
C ALA A 253 -12.67 -23.80 -6.15
N GLU A 254 -11.38 -24.00 -6.37
CA GLU A 254 -10.68 -25.20 -5.91
C GLU A 254 -9.51 -24.78 -5.02
N PRO A 255 -9.25 -25.51 -3.91
CA PRO A 255 -8.41 -25.03 -2.83
C PRO A 255 -6.97 -25.56 -2.96
N LYS A 256 -5.99 -24.74 -2.56
CA LYS A 256 -4.81 -25.11 -1.74
C LYS A 256 -3.77 -23.99 -1.78
N VAL A 257 -3.63 -23.26 -0.68
CA VAL A 257 -2.34 -22.85 -0.13
C VAL A 257 -2.52 -22.56 1.36
N ASP A 258 -1.75 -23.27 2.17
CA ASP A 258 -1.65 -23.10 3.62
C ASP A 258 -1.23 -21.66 3.96
N ALA A 259 -2.21 -20.84 4.35
CA ALA A 259 -1.98 -19.56 5.00
C ALA A 259 -1.94 -19.77 6.50
N THR A 260 -0.83 -20.32 7.01
CA THR A 260 -0.46 -20.15 8.42
C THR A 260 0.52 -18.98 8.50
N VAL A 261 -0.03 -17.76 8.53
CA VAL A 261 0.62 -16.61 9.14
C VAL A 261 -0.35 -16.10 10.20
N LEU A 262 -0.09 -16.55 11.43
CA LEU A 262 -0.70 -16.05 12.65
C LEU A 262 -0.41 -14.55 12.77
N LEU A 263 -1.39 -13.70 12.45
CA LEU A 263 -1.50 -12.39 13.07
C LEU A 263 -2.17 -12.62 14.42
N SER A 264 -1.35 -12.65 15.46
CA SER A 264 -1.79 -12.67 16.85
C SER A 264 -2.74 -11.50 17.09
N SER A 265 -3.93 -11.86 17.55
CA SER A 265 -5.04 -10.99 17.92
C SER A 265 -4.60 -9.93 18.93
N VAL A 266 -4.60 -8.66 18.54
CA VAL A 266 -4.82 -7.58 19.51
C VAL A 266 -6.34 -7.51 19.68
N LYS A 267 -6.82 -8.09 20.79
CA LYS A 267 -8.20 -7.88 21.25
C LYS A 267 -8.31 -6.45 21.75
N VAL A 268 -8.97 -5.59 20.99
CA VAL A 268 -9.68 -4.45 21.58
C VAL A 268 -11.11 -4.92 21.79
N GLU A 269 -11.40 -5.43 22.99
CA GLU A 269 -12.78 -5.69 23.41
C GLU A 269 -13.43 -4.34 23.76
N GLU A 270 -14.10 -3.72 22.80
CA GLU A 270 -15.06 -2.66 23.09
C GLU A 270 -16.45 -3.29 23.25
N GLN A 271 -16.74 -3.77 24.46
CA GLN A 271 -18.11 -4.12 24.84
C GLN A 271 -18.82 -2.86 25.34
N VAL A 272 -19.58 -2.21 24.46
CA VAL A 272 -20.62 -1.26 24.87
C VAL A 272 -21.85 -2.07 25.30
N LEU A 273 -21.94 -2.36 26.60
CA LEU A 273 -23.19 -2.79 27.22
C LEU A 273 -23.79 -1.60 27.97
N VAL A 274 -24.79 -0.96 27.38
CA VAL A 274 -25.62 0.03 28.07
C VAL A 274 -26.52 -0.71 29.06
N LYS A 275 -26.24 -0.57 30.35
CA LYS A 275 -27.26 -0.70 31.40
C LYS A 275 -27.08 0.37 32.47
N LEU A 276 -28.22 0.97 32.78
CA LEU A 276 -28.48 2.11 33.65
C LEU A 276 -28.24 1.81 35.14
N GLU A 277 -27.86 2.88 35.84
CA GLU A 277 -28.18 3.24 37.23
C GLU A 277 -27.60 2.39 38.37
N GLY A 278 -26.79 3.07 39.22
CA GLY A 278 -26.72 2.74 40.64
C GLY A 278 -25.33 2.84 41.28
N ALA A 279 -25.13 3.92 42.03
CA ALA A 279 -24.29 4.03 43.24
C ALA A 279 -22.76 4.20 43.13
N GLU A 280 -22.35 5.42 43.52
CA GLU A 280 -21.15 5.89 44.23
C GLU A 280 -20.09 4.86 44.67
N ILE A 281 -18.80 5.13 44.37
CA ILE A 281 -17.68 5.01 45.32
C ILE A 281 -16.61 6.08 45.01
N GLU A 282 -16.06 6.63 46.09
CA GLU A 282 -15.19 7.80 46.28
C GLU A 282 -13.86 7.83 45.50
N LEU A 283 -13.45 9.07 45.18
CA LEU A 283 -12.13 9.49 44.72
C LEU A 283 -11.11 9.50 45.87
N SER A 284 -9.90 8.97 45.63
CA SER A 284 -8.70 9.46 46.31
C SER A 284 -7.56 9.67 45.31
N SER A 285 -6.90 10.80 45.50
CA SER A 285 -6.00 11.59 44.66
C SER A 285 -4.67 10.96 44.23
N ARG A 286 -4.15 11.36 43.05
CA ARG A 286 -3.02 12.32 42.91
C ARG A 286 -2.72 12.65 41.45
N GLU A 287 -2.26 13.89 41.27
CA GLU A 287 -2.19 14.71 40.05
C GLU A 287 -0.99 14.39 39.15
N ASP A 288 -1.18 14.53 37.83
CA ASP A 288 -0.33 15.35 36.94
C ASP A 288 -1.02 15.45 35.56
N ASP A 289 -1.82 16.50 35.38
CA ASP A 289 -2.63 16.77 34.17
C ASP A 289 -2.10 18.03 33.46
N GLN A 290 -1.26 17.86 32.42
CA GLN A 290 -1.03 18.90 31.40
C GLN A 290 -1.01 18.36 29.95
N GLU A 291 -0.65 17.09 29.72
CA GLU A 291 -0.68 16.48 28.38
C GLU A 291 -2.08 16.09 27.89
N SER A 292 -3.02 15.85 28.81
CA SER A 292 -4.39 15.42 28.52
C SER A 292 -5.27 16.49 27.84
N SER A 293 -4.88 17.77 27.88
CA SER A 293 -5.71 18.87 27.36
C SER A 293 -5.58 19.04 25.84
N ILE A 294 -4.37 18.87 25.30
CA ILE A 294 -4.08 19.12 23.87
C ILE A 294 -4.70 18.03 23.00
N VAL A 295 -4.59 16.76 23.41
CA VAL A 295 -5.18 15.63 22.67
C VAL A 295 -6.70 15.66 22.70
N ARG A 296 -7.30 16.06 23.82
CA ARG A 296 -8.77 16.19 23.95
C ARG A 296 -9.32 17.38 23.16
N GLN A 297 -8.53 18.43 22.97
CA GLN A 297 -8.95 19.60 22.20
C GLN A 297 -8.93 19.31 20.69
N SER A 298 -7.86 18.70 20.18
CA SER A 298 -7.78 18.27 18.77
C SER A 298 -8.87 17.25 18.38
N LEU A 299 -9.25 16.34 19.29
CA LEU A 299 -10.34 15.39 19.06
C LEU A 299 -11.74 16.02 19.10
N ARG A 300 -11.93 17.14 19.83
CA ARG A 300 -13.20 17.88 19.84
C ARG A 300 -13.38 18.70 18.57
N ASP A 301 -12.29 19.29 18.07
CA ASP A 301 -12.33 20.12 16.86
C ASP A 301 -12.64 19.28 15.61
N ILE A 302 -12.06 18.07 15.50
CA ILE A 302 -12.38 17.09 14.44
C ILE A 302 -13.85 16.65 14.50
N LYS A 303 -14.42 16.52 15.70
CA LYS A 303 -15.80 16.06 15.88
C LYS A 303 -16.83 17.16 15.57
N LEU A 304 -16.51 18.42 15.84
CA LEU A 304 -17.35 19.57 15.50
C LEU A 304 -17.41 19.85 13.99
N GLU A 305 -16.34 19.57 13.24
CA GLU A 305 -16.36 19.71 11.77
C GLU A 305 -17.25 18.66 11.09
N ALA A 306 -17.28 17.43 11.62
CA ALA A 306 -18.10 16.34 11.08
C ALA A 306 -19.62 16.57 11.26
N ASP A 307 -20.03 17.19 12.37
CA ASP A 307 -21.44 17.47 12.66
C ASP A 307 -22.00 18.69 11.89
N SER A 308 -21.15 19.44 11.18
CA SER A 308 -21.55 20.64 10.42
C SER A 308 -21.95 20.38 8.96
N LEU A 309 -21.87 19.13 8.49
CA LEU A 309 -22.25 18.75 7.13
C LEU A 309 -23.79 18.58 7.01
N PRO A 310 -24.47 19.29 6.08
CA PRO A 310 -25.91 19.20 5.95
C PRO A 310 -26.35 17.81 5.44
N SER A 311 -27.21 17.15 6.21
CA SER A 311 -27.87 15.88 5.87
C SER A 311 -28.76 16.04 4.64
N ALA A 312 -28.36 15.45 3.51
CA ALA A 312 -29.19 15.37 2.31
C ALA A 312 -30.32 14.34 2.51
N THR A 313 -31.56 14.82 2.57
CA THR A 313 -32.77 13.97 2.66
C THR A 313 -33.12 13.44 1.26
N VAL A 314 -33.09 12.11 1.10
CA VAL A 314 -33.52 11.41 -0.12
C VAL A 314 -35.04 11.19 -0.08
N PRO A 315 -35.82 11.60 -1.11
CA PRO A 315 -37.26 11.34 -1.14
C PRO A 315 -37.59 9.87 -1.52
N PRO A 316 -38.69 9.29 -1.01
CA PRO A 316 -39.03 7.90 -1.26
C PRO A 316 -39.59 7.68 -2.69
N LEU A 317 -39.17 6.58 -3.33
CA LEU A 317 -39.62 6.15 -4.64
C LEU A 317 -41.06 5.56 -4.61
N PRO A 318 -41.88 5.78 -5.66
CA PRO A 318 -43.26 5.29 -5.73
C PRO A 318 -43.34 3.80 -6.08
N THR A 319 -44.22 3.07 -5.40
CA THR A 319 -44.46 1.63 -5.57
C THR A 319 -45.42 1.34 -6.73
N GLY A 320 -44.88 0.99 -7.89
CA GLY A 320 -45.64 0.53 -9.06
C GLY A 320 -45.82 -1.00 -9.10
N ARG A 321 -47.07 -1.48 -8.96
CA ARG A 321 -47.49 -2.89 -9.16
C ARG A 321 -47.15 -3.39 -10.58
N ARG A 322 -46.34 -4.45 -10.69
CA ARG A 322 -46.17 -5.24 -11.93
C ARG A 322 -47.43 -6.07 -12.19
N GLN A 323 -48.15 -5.80 -13.29
CA GLN A 323 -49.07 -6.76 -13.91
C GLN A 323 -48.34 -7.60 -14.95
N SER A 324 -48.48 -8.93 -14.86
CA SER A 324 -47.99 -9.88 -15.85
C SER A 324 -48.96 -9.95 -17.05
N LYS A 325 -48.45 -9.82 -18.28
CA LYS A 325 -49.19 -10.18 -19.50
C LYS A 325 -48.56 -11.41 -20.14
N ARG A 326 -49.27 -12.53 -20.04
CA ARG A 326 -49.19 -13.70 -20.93
C ARG A 326 -49.40 -13.26 -22.38
N ARG A 327 -48.49 -13.64 -23.29
CA ARG A 327 -48.78 -13.68 -24.74
C ARG A 327 -49.10 -15.11 -25.13
N LYS A 328 -50.36 -15.35 -25.54
CA LYS A 328 -50.77 -16.47 -26.40
C LYS A 328 -50.42 -16.11 -27.84
N GLY A 329 -50.08 -17.12 -28.65
CA GLY A 329 -49.63 -16.98 -30.02
C GLY A 329 -50.72 -16.64 -31.04
N ALA A 330 -50.24 -16.38 -32.24
CA ALA A 330 -50.79 -16.77 -33.54
C ALA A 330 -49.59 -17.09 -34.44
#